data_AF-A0A0G3EYW3-F1
#
_entry.id   AF-A0A0G3EYW3-F1
#
_cell.length_a   1.000
_cell.length_b   1.000
_cell.length_c   1.000
_cell.angle_alpha   90.00
_cell.angle_beta   90.00
_cell.angle_gamma   90.00
#
_symmetry.space_group_name_H-M   'P 1'
#
loop_
_entity.id
_entity.type
_entity.pdbx_description
1 polymer ?
#
loop_
_entity_poly.entity_id
_entity_poly.type
_entity_poly.pdbx_seq_one_letter_code
_entity_poly.pdbx_strand_id
1 'polypeptide(L)'
;MGDNQEKNVDNSRRTWLIATSVVGGVGGVATLVPFVSSMEPSERAKAGGAPVEADISGLKPGDKMTVSWRGLPVWIVRRTPDEMASLSADTSQLADPDSKHPFNYPMPSYCENPYRARVEHKDLLVVIGICTHLGCIPSGPFEADIVPALGNFPGFFCPCHGSTYDMSGRVFKNKPAPKNLDVPRYMYLSDTHLVIGKDEKGEA
;
A
#
# COMPACT_ATOMS: atom_id res chain seq x y z
N MET A 1 -6.68 75.46 14.59
CA MET A 1 -6.87 74.58 15.77
C MET A 1 -8.36 74.36 15.94
N GLY A 2 -8.95 73.17 15.91
CA GLY A 2 -8.49 71.84 15.53
C GLY A 2 -9.79 71.09 15.23
N ASP A 3 -9.88 70.53 14.03
CA ASP A 3 -10.97 69.62 13.66
C ASP A 3 -10.89 68.40 14.58
N ASN A 4 -11.84 68.27 15.50
CA ASN A 4 -12.07 67.03 16.24
C ASN A 4 -13.57 66.75 16.26
N GLN A 5 -14.10 66.52 15.07
CA GLN A 5 -15.42 65.94 14.92
C GLN A 5 -15.28 64.44 15.20
N GLU A 6 -15.53 64.01 16.44
CA GLU A 6 -15.67 62.59 16.76
C GLU A 6 -16.78 62.01 15.88
N LYS A 7 -16.40 61.21 14.89
CA LYS A 7 -17.33 60.46 14.05
C LYS A 7 -18.05 59.44 14.93
N ASN A 8 -19.23 59.81 15.44
CA ASN A 8 -20.13 58.86 16.09
C ASN A 8 -20.48 57.75 15.09
N VAL A 9 -19.96 56.55 15.32
CA VAL A 9 -20.18 55.39 14.46
C VAL A 9 -21.62 54.90 14.64
N ASP A 10 -22.35 54.72 13.53
CA ASP A 10 -23.69 54.12 13.55
C ASP A 10 -23.58 52.62 13.90
N ASN A 11 -23.85 52.30 15.16
CA ASN A 11 -23.77 50.94 15.69
C ASN A 11 -24.79 49.98 15.05
N SER A 12 -25.92 50.48 14.54
CA SER A 12 -26.91 49.65 13.85
C SER A 12 -26.36 49.19 12.49
N ARG A 13 -25.81 50.11 11.69
CA ARG A 13 -25.16 49.78 10.42
C ARG A 13 -23.97 48.85 10.60
N ARG A 14 -23.15 49.08 11.63
CA ARG A 14 -22.02 48.20 11.96
C ARG A 14 -22.48 46.78 12.29
N THR A 15 -23.56 46.64 13.06
CA THR A 15 -24.16 45.34 13.39
C THR A 15 -24.66 44.61 12.13
N TRP A 16 -25.35 45.30 11.21
CA TRP A 16 -25.80 44.70 9.95
C TRP A 16 -24.66 44.26 9.02
N LEU A 17 -23.56 45.03 8.95
CA LEU A 17 -22.35 44.65 8.20
C LEU A 17 -21.69 43.39 8.79
N ILE A 18 -21.58 43.32 10.13
CA ILE A 18 -21.05 42.15 10.83
C ILE A 18 -21.95 40.94 10.57
N ALA A 19 -23.26 41.07 10.77
CA ALA A 19 -24.21 39.98 10.56
C ALA A 19 -24.18 39.44 9.13
N THR A 20 -24.15 40.31 8.13
CA THR A 20 -24.06 39.90 6.71
C THR A 20 -22.73 39.20 6.42
N SER A 21 -21.63 39.69 7.00
CA SER A 21 -20.31 39.07 6.84
C SER A 21 -20.25 37.69 7.49
N VAL A 22 -20.86 37.52 8.68
CA VAL A 22 -20.96 36.22 9.37
C VAL A 22 -21.80 35.25 8.55
N VAL A 23 -22.97 35.66 8.07
CA VAL A 23 -23.84 34.82 7.22
C VAL A 23 -23.12 34.44 5.93
N GLY A 24 -22.41 35.38 5.28
CA GLY A 24 -21.59 35.10 4.11
C GLY A 24 -20.47 34.10 4.40
N GLY A 25 -19.80 34.22 5.55
CA GLY A 25 -18.79 33.26 6.00
C GLY A 25 -19.36 31.86 6.21
N VAL A 26 -20.51 31.74 6.88
CA VAL A 26 -21.21 30.45 7.08
C VAL A 26 -21.64 29.84 5.74
N GLY A 27 -22.18 30.65 4.83
CA GLY A 27 -22.53 30.21 3.47
C GLY A 27 -21.30 29.73 2.68
N GLY A 28 -20.16 30.40 2.84
CA GLY A 28 -18.88 29.98 2.25
C GLY A 28 -18.45 28.60 2.77
N VAL A 29 -18.45 28.38 4.10
CA VAL A 29 -18.12 27.07 4.68
C VAL A 29 -19.11 25.99 4.23
N ALA A 30 -20.41 26.30 4.21
CA ALA A 30 -21.45 25.36 3.80
C ALA A 30 -21.33 24.88 2.34
N THR A 31 -20.67 25.65 1.47
CA THR A 31 -20.41 25.25 0.08
C THR A 31 -19.03 24.61 -0.11
N LEU A 32 -18.00 25.08 0.60
CA LEU A 32 -16.64 24.54 0.51
C LEU A 32 -16.53 23.12 1.08
N VAL A 33 -17.20 22.82 2.19
CA VAL A 33 -17.15 21.49 2.82
C VAL A 33 -17.61 20.38 1.86
N PRO A 34 -18.84 20.41 1.30
CA PRO A 34 -19.28 19.35 0.38
C PRO A 34 -18.48 19.35 -0.92
N PHE A 35 -17.98 20.50 -1.39
CA PHE A 35 -17.10 20.56 -2.57
C PHE A 35 -15.79 19.78 -2.33
N VAL A 36 -15.13 20.00 -1.20
CA VAL A 36 -13.91 19.25 -0.85
C VAL A 36 -14.22 17.79 -0.55
N SER A 37 -15.29 17.49 0.19
CA SER A 37 -15.71 16.12 0.47
C SER A 37 -16.08 15.34 -0.80
N SER A 38 -16.50 16.00 -1.87
CA SER A 38 -16.77 15.34 -3.16
C SER A 38 -15.51 14.76 -3.84
N MET A 39 -14.32 15.17 -3.38
CA MET A 39 -13.03 14.63 -3.84
C MET A 39 -12.59 13.39 -3.04
N GLU A 40 -13.28 13.04 -1.94
CA GLU A 40 -13.02 11.80 -1.20
C GLU A 40 -13.47 10.56 -2.01
N PRO A 41 -12.97 9.36 -1.67
CA PRO A 41 -13.40 8.13 -2.32
C PRO A 41 -14.91 7.93 -2.25
N SER A 42 -15.55 7.73 -3.41
CA SER A 42 -16.98 7.41 -3.49
C SER A 42 -17.34 6.11 -2.77
N GLU A 43 -18.61 5.94 -2.39
CA GLU A 43 -19.09 4.69 -1.78
C GLU A 43 -18.86 3.46 -2.68
N ARG A 44 -18.93 3.63 -4.01
CA ARG A 44 -18.56 2.57 -4.97
C ARG A 44 -17.08 2.19 -4.83
N ALA A 45 -16.20 3.18 -4.67
CA ALA A 45 -14.77 2.94 -4.48
C ALA A 45 -14.48 2.28 -3.12
N LYS A 46 -15.17 2.70 -2.04
CA LYS A 46 -15.07 2.09 -0.71
C LYS A 46 -15.58 0.64 -0.71
N ALA A 47 -16.71 0.36 -1.36
CA ALA A 47 -17.25 -0.98 -1.48
C ALA A 47 -16.35 -1.93 -2.29
N GLY A 48 -15.61 -1.41 -3.28
CA GLY A 48 -14.55 -2.15 -3.97
C GLY A 48 -13.37 -2.55 -3.07
N GLY A 49 -13.36 -2.09 -1.81
CA GLY A 49 -12.36 -2.42 -0.80
C GLY A 49 -12.60 -3.72 -0.03
N ALA A 50 -13.70 -4.43 -0.31
CA ALA A 50 -14.11 -5.66 0.36
C ALA A 50 -13.07 -6.80 0.19
N PRO A 51 -13.06 -7.78 1.11
CA PRO A 51 -12.19 -8.94 0.99
C PRO A 51 -12.46 -9.74 -0.30
N VAL A 52 -11.41 -10.35 -0.84
CA VAL A 52 -11.46 -11.14 -2.09
C VAL A 52 -10.97 -12.55 -1.81
N GLU A 53 -11.74 -13.53 -2.26
CA GLU A 53 -11.37 -14.95 -2.21
C GLU A 53 -10.47 -15.33 -3.40
N ALA A 54 -9.48 -16.17 -3.15
CA ALA A 54 -8.55 -16.69 -4.14
C ALA A 54 -8.36 -18.21 -3.95
N ASP A 55 -8.72 -18.99 -4.97
CA ASP A 55 -8.43 -20.42 -5.04
C ASP A 55 -6.98 -20.63 -5.52
N ILE A 56 -6.17 -21.28 -4.68
CA ILE A 56 -4.75 -21.58 -4.90
C ILE A 56 -4.52 -23.08 -5.19
N SER A 57 -5.57 -23.87 -5.40
CA SER A 57 -5.48 -25.32 -5.68
C SER A 57 -4.59 -25.65 -6.88
N GLY A 58 -4.64 -24.83 -7.94
CA GLY A 58 -3.86 -25.00 -9.16
C GLY A 58 -2.46 -24.41 -9.14
N LEU A 59 -2.07 -23.69 -8.08
CA LEU A 59 -0.80 -22.96 -8.02
C LEU A 59 0.37 -23.92 -7.76
N LYS A 60 1.31 -24.08 -8.70
CA LYS A 60 2.48 -24.96 -8.51
C LYS A 60 3.69 -24.17 -7.97
N PRO A 61 4.70 -24.84 -7.40
CA PRO A 61 5.97 -24.18 -7.09
C PRO A 61 6.58 -23.50 -8.32
N GLY A 62 6.98 -22.24 -8.16
CA GLY A 62 7.43 -21.34 -9.22
C GLY A 62 6.32 -20.51 -9.86
N ASP A 63 5.05 -20.88 -9.66
CA ASP A 63 3.93 -20.13 -10.24
C ASP A 63 3.60 -18.89 -9.40
N LYS A 64 3.19 -17.85 -10.13
CA LYS A 64 2.59 -16.64 -9.58
C LYS A 64 1.19 -16.48 -10.14
N MET A 65 0.21 -16.29 -9.26
CA MET A 65 -1.11 -15.78 -9.62
C MET A 65 -1.27 -14.33 -9.14
N THR A 66 -2.14 -13.58 -9.81
CA THR A 66 -2.47 -12.20 -9.45
C THR A 66 -3.97 -12.06 -9.27
N VAL A 67 -4.39 -11.45 -8.17
CA VAL A 67 -5.78 -11.13 -7.88
C VAL A 67 -5.92 -9.64 -7.61
N SER A 68 -7.07 -9.06 -7.90
CA SER A 68 -7.32 -7.64 -7.65
C SER A 68 -8.00 -7.45 -6.30
N TRP A 69 -7.40 -6.67 -5.41
CA TRP A 69 -7.99 -6.27 -4.13
C TRP A 69 -7.85 -4.75 -3.95
N ARG A 70 -8.97 -4.05 -3.73
CA ARG A 70 -9.03 -2.57 -3.74
C ARG A 70 -8.49 -1.91 -5.03
N GLY A 71 -8.60 -2.62 -6.16
CA GLY A 71 -7.99 -2.20 -7.43
C GLY A 71 -6.47 -2.37 -7.50
N LEU A 72 -5.82 -2.88 -6.44
CA LEU A 72 -4.40 -3.18 -6.40
C LEU A 72 -4.13 -4.63 -6.82
N PRO A 73 -3.06 -4.90 -7.58
CA PRO A 73 -2.64 -6.26 -7.89
C PRO A 73 -1.99 -6.89 -6.65
N VAL A 74 -2.60 -7.94 -6.12
CA VAL A 74 -2.01 -8.79 -5.08
C VAL A 74 -1.45 -10.02 -5.74
N TRP A 75 -0.15 -10.25 -5.56
CA TRP A 75 0.53 -11.44 -6.02
C TRP A 75 0.46 -12.52 -4.95
N ILE A 76 0.13 -13.73 -5.39
CA ILE A 76 0.28 -14.94 -4.61
C ILE A 76 1.30 -15.80 -5.35
N VAL A 77 2.47 -16.00 -4.74
CA VAL A 77 3.61 -16.69 -5.34
C VAL A 77 3.90 -17.93 -4.51
N ARG A 78 3.82 -19.11 -5.11
CA ARG A 78 4.23 -20.36 -4.45
C ARG A 78 5.70 -20.61 -4.80
N ARG A 79 6.58 -20.38 -3.83
CA ARG A 79 8.03 -20.38 -4.07
C ARG A 79 8.60 -21.79 -4.15
N THR A 80 9.57 -21.99 -5.03
CA THR A 80 10.30 -23.25 -5.13
C THR A 80 11.24 -23.44 -3.93
N PRO A 81 11.71 -24.67 -3.66
CA PRO A 81 12.73 -24.90 -2.64
C PRO A 81 14.00 -24.08 -2.85
N ASP A 82 14.41 -23.87 -4.11
CA ASP A 82 15.62 -23.11 -4.45
C ASP A 82 15.42 -21.61 -4.22
N GLU A 83 14.26 -21.06 -4.58
CA GLU A 83 13.88 -19.68 -4.26
C GLU A 83 13.82 -19.47 -2.74
N MET A 84 13.28 -20.44 -2.00
CA MET A 84 13.25 -20.40 -0.53
C MET A 84 14.64 -20.48 0.09
N ALA A 85 15.54 -21.28 -0.49
CA ALA A 85 16.94 -21.35 -0.07
C ALA A 85 17.66 -20.02 -0.30
N SER A 86 17.36 -19.32 -1.41
CA SER A 86 17.96 -18.01 -1.71
C SER A 86 17.65 -16.95 -0.64
N LEU A 87 16.53 -17.07 0.08
CA LEU A 87 16.14 -16.13 1.14
C LEU A 87 17.01 -16.24 2.41
N SER A 88 17.69 -17.37 2.59
CA SER A 88 18.64 -17.60 3.68
C SER A 88 20.06 -17.13 3.35
N ALA A 89 20.32 -16.74 2.10
CA ALA A 89 21.58 -16.16 1.68
C ALA A 89 21.80 -14.77 2.31
N ASP A 90 23.00 -14.21 2.11
CA ASP A 90 23.45 -12.95 2.71
C ASP A 90 22.41 -11.81 2.59
N THR A 91 21.74 -11.50 3.70
CA THR A 91 20.75 -10.43 3.80
C THR A 91 21.39 -9.03 3.83
N SER A 92 22.73 -8.93 3.82
CA SER A 92 23.44 -7.65 3.84
C SER A 92 23.13 -6.78 2.62
N GLN A 93 22.64 -7.36 1.53
CA GLN A 93 22.28 -6.65 0.31
C GLN A 93 20.86 -6.04 0.36
N LEU A 94 20.06 -6.36 1.36
CA LEU A 94 18.69 -5.85 1.51
C LEU A 94 18.67 -4.52 2.27
N ALA A 95 17.79 -3.60 1.86
CA ALA A 95 17.65 -2.31 2.54
C ALA A 95 16.94 -2.45 3.89
N ASP A 96 15.96 -3.35 3.97
CA ASP A 96 15.19 -3.64 5.19
C ASP A 96 14.94 -5.17 5.32
N PRO A 97 15.96 -5.94 5.75
CA PRO A 97 15.87 -7.40 5.80
C PRO A 97 14.81 -7.93 6.78
N ASP A 98 14.59 -7.20 7.88
CA ASP A 98 13.63 -7.53 8.95
C ASP A 98 12.23 -6.94 8.68
N SER A 99 12.05 -6.18 7.59
CA SER A 99 10.81 -5.48 7.24
C SER A 99 10.25 -4.60 8.36
N LYS A 100 11.13 -3.87 9.05
CA LYS A 100 10.78 -2.97 10.17
C LYS A 100 10.09 -1.68 9.72
N HIS A 101 10.15 -1.38 8.42
CA HIS A 101 9.59 -0.16 7.86
C HIS A 101 8.54 -0.52 6.80
N PRO A 102 7.26 -0.68 7.20
CA PRO A 102 6.17 -0.85 6.23
C PRO A 102 6.02 0.39 5.34
N PHE A 103 5.40 0.24 4.17
CA PHE A 103 5.15 1.34 3.24
C PHE A 103 3.76 1.94 3.45
N ASN A 104 2.71 1.33 2.89
CA ASN A 104 1.33 1.81 3.07
C ASN A 104 0.53 0.97 4.07
N TYR A 105 0.84 -0.32 4.17
CA TYR A 105 0.08 -1.26 5.00
C TYR A 105 0.93 -1.73 6.17
N PRO A 106 0.39 -1.75 7.41
CA PRO A 106 1.11 -2.29 8.54
C PRO A 106 1.41 -3.78 8.30
N MET A 107 2.63 -4.20 8.61
CA MET A 107 3.01 -5.61 8.50
C MET A 107 2.10 -6.47 9.39
N PRO A 108 1.43 -7.51 8.86
CA PRO A 108 0.70 -8.43 9.72
C PRO A 108 1.68 -9.22 10.59
N SER A 109 1.37 -9.37 11.89
CA SER A 109 2.27 -10.00 12.86
C SER A 109 2.63 -11.45 12.52
N TYR A 110 1.74 -12.18 11.83
CA TYR A 110 1.99 -13.54 11.36
C TYR A 110 2.97 -13.61 10.17
N CYS A 111 3.31 -12.47 9.56
CA CYS A 111 4.29 -12.34 8.47
C CYS A 111 5.59 -11.63 8.91
N GLU A 112 5.77 -11.35 10.21
CA GLU A 112 7.01 -10.78 10.78
C GLU A 112 8.11 -11.84 10.85
N ASN A 113 8.54 -12.33 9.69
CA ASN A 113 9.59 -13.32 9.54
C ASN A 113 10.31 -13.14 8.19
N PRO A 114 11.48 -13.77 7.96
CA PRO A 114 12.24 -13.59 6.72
C PRO A 114 11.50 -13.99 5.43
N TYR A 115 10.51 -14.89 5.53
CA TYR A 115 9.71 -15.36 4.40
C TYR A 115 8.56 -14.42 4.05
N ARG A 116 8.22 -13.50 4.97
CA ARG A 116 7.09 -12.55 4.85
C ARG A 116 5.78 -13.24 4.49
N ALA A 117 5.59 -14.40 5.09
CA ALA A 117 4.47 -15.30 4.88
C ALA A 117 4.04 -15.91 6.23
N ARG A 118 2.84 -16.46 6.28
CA ARG A 118 2.38 -17.27 7.43
C ARG A 118 3.34 -18.44 7.69
N VAL A 119 3.63 -18.72 8.96
CA VAL A 119 4.71 -19.64 9.40
C VAL A 119 4.40 -21.10 9.03
N GLU A 120 3.13 -21.44 8.95
CA GLU A 120 2.60 -22.73 8.50
C GLU A 120 2.70 -22.92 6.97
N HIS A 121 2.81 -21.83 6.21
CA HIS A 121 2.84 -21.81 4.74
C HIS A 121 3.96 -20.89 4.24
N LYS A 122 5.19 -21.12 4.72
CA LYS A 122 6.36 -20.25 4.45
C LYS A 122 6.69 -20.14 2.97
N ASP A 123 6.34 -21.12 2.15
CA ASP A 123 6.58 -21.12 0.71
C ASP A 123 5.66 -20.15 -0.05
N LEU A 124 4.50 -19.79 0.52
CA LEU A 124 3.50 -18.97 -0.16
C LEU A 124 3.61 -17.48 0.22
N LEU A 125 4.17 -16.67 -0.68
CA LEU A 125 4.25 -15.22 -0.53
C LEU A 125 2.95 -14.56 -0.99
N VAL A 126 2.39 -13.68 -0.15
CA VAL A 126 1.26 -12.81 -0.52
C VAL A 126 1.67 -11.35 -0.36
N VAL A 127 1.78 -10.61 -1.45
CA VAL A 127 2.23 -9.20 -1.45
C VAL A 127 1.45 -8.36 -2.42
N ILE A 128 1.32 -7.07 -2.15
CA ILE A 128 0.82 -6.08 -3.09
C ILE A 128 1.93 -5.80 -4.11
N GLY A 129 1.68 -6.15 -5.37
CA GLY A 129 2.59 -6.03 -6.51
C GLY A 129 2.79 -4.61 -7.01
N ILE A 130 2.88 -3.64 -6.11
CA ILE A 130 3.03 -2.22 -6.41
C ILE A 130 4.39 -1.76 -5.88
N CYS A 131 5.25 -1.30 -6.78
CA CYS A 131 6.56 -0.78 -6.45
C CYS A 131 6.43 0.42 -5.49
N THR A 132 7.14 0.37 -4.37
CA THR A 132 7.08 1.39 -3.31
C THR A 132 7.78 2.70 -3.70
N HIS A 133 8.40 2.78 -4.88
CA HIS A 133 8.93 4.03 -5.41
C HIS A 133 7.79 4.98 -5.84
N LEU A 134 7.14 4.66 -6.96
CA LEU A 134 6.11 5.52 -7.59
C LEU A 134 4.94 4.71 -8.17
N GLY A 135 4.71 3.49 -7.68
CA GLY A 135 3.47 2.76 -7.94
C GLY A 135 3.42 1.87 -9.19
N CYS A 136 4.49 1.79 -9.99
CA CYS A 136 4.55 0.84 -11.11
C CYS A 136 4.43 -0.62 -10.62
N ILE A 137 3.92 -1.51 -11.46
CA ILE A 137 3.87 -2.95 -11.18
C ILE A 137 5.22 -3.58 -11.58
N PRO A 138 6.01 -4.14 -10.65
CA PRO A 138 7.23 -4.86 -11.03
C PRO A 138 6.91 -6.15 -11.81
N SER A 139 7.86 -6.61 -12.60
CA SER A 139 7.80 -7.89 -13.32
C SER A 139 8.53 -8.98 -12.55
N GLY A 140 8.20 -10.25 -12.85
CA GLY A 140 8.78 -11.43 -12.21
C GLY A 140 7.73 -12.37 -11.61
N PRO A 141 8.12 -13.37 -10.80
CA PRO A 141 9.50 -13.63 -10.40
C PRO A 141 10.38 -14.02 -11.59
N PHE A 142 11.65 -13.59 -11.54
CA PHE A 142 12.69 -14.01 -12.48
C PHE A 142 13.69 -14.89 -11.72
N GLU A 143 14.21 -15.89 -12.41
CA GLU A 143 15.34 -16.68 -11.93
C GLU A 143 16.62 -15.81 -11.85
N ALA A 144 17.60 -16.28 -11.08
CA ALA A 144 18.91 -15.64 -10.98
C ALA A 144 19.57 -15.50 -12.36
N ASP A 145 20.36 -14.44 -12.54
CA ASP A 145 21.14 -14.14 -13.74
C ASP A 145 20.33 -13.88 -15.04
N ILE A 146 19.01 -13.95 -15.00
CA ILE A 146 18.14 -13.62 -16.15
C ILE A 146 18.01 -12.12 -16.37
N VAL A 147 17.87 -11.35 -15.30
CA VAL A 147 17.74 -9.88 -15.35
C VAL A 147 19.03 -9.26 -14.82
N PRO A 148 19.79 -8.50 -15.63
CA PRO A 148 21.06 -7.91 -15.19
C PRO A 148 20.97 -7.05 -13.92
N ALA A 149 19.82 -6.39 -13.70
CA ALA A 149 19.61 -5.56 -12.51
C ALA A 149 19.48 -6.36 -11.20
N LEU A 150 19.10 -7.65 -11.30
CA LEU A 150 19.00 -8.58 -10.18
C LEU A 150 20.33 -9.31 -9.90
N GLY A 151 21.25 -9.36 -10.87
CA GLY A 151 22.50 -10.10 -10.73
C GLY A 151 22.22 -11.58 -10.46
N ASN A 152 22.89 -12.13 -9.45
CA ASN A 152 22.79 -13.55 -9.07
C ASN A 152 21.62 -13.87 -8.12
N PHE A 153 20.65 -12.96 -7.97
CA PHE A 153 19.50 -13.17 -7.09
C PHE A 153 18.22 -13.42 -7.91
N PRO A 154 17.40 -14.41 -7.55
CA PRO A 154 16.03 -14.48 -8.06
C PRO A 154 15.18 -13.38 -7.42
N GLY A 155 14.13 -12.93 -8.11
CA GLY A 155 13.24 -11.92 -7.55
C GLY A 155 12.41 -11.14 -8.56
N PHE A 156 12.06 -9.91 -8.19
CA PHE A 156 11.21 -9.01 -8.97
C PHE A 156 11.97 -7.77 -9.41
N PHE A 157 11.65 -7.27 -10.61
CA PHE A 157 12.29 -6.11 -11.20
C PHE A 157 11.25 -5.08 -11.65
N CYS A 158 11.39 -3.83 -11.18
CA CYS A 158 10.57 -2.71 -11.61
C CYS A 158 11.32 -1.88 -12.67
N PRO A 159 10.90 -1.93 -13.95
CA PRO A 159 11.63 -1.29 -15.04
C PRO A 159 11.53 0.23 -15.05
N CYS A 160 10.56 0.81 -14.33
CA CYS A 160 10.33 2.27 -14.34
C CYS A 160 11.55 3.07 -13.88
N HIS A 161 12.23 2.60 -12.81
CA HIS A 161 13.40 3.28 -12.24
C HIS A 161 14.47 2.28 -11.73
N GLY A 162 14.39 1.01 -12.13
CA GLY A 162 15.43 0.02 -11.85
C GLY A 162 15.43 -0.58 -10.44
N SER A 163 14.33 -0.51 -9.70
CA SER A 163 14.24 -1.11 -8.36
C SER A 163 14.11 -2.63 -8.45
N THR A 164 14.82 -3.36 -7.59
CA THR A 164 14.76 -4.82 -7.51
C THR A 164 14.35 -5.27 -6.12
N TYR A 165 13.68 -6.41 -6.09
CA TYR A 165 13.20 -7.06 -4.87
C TYR A 165 13.56 -8.54 -4.89
N ASP A 166 13.83 -9.13 -3.74
CA ASP A 166 14.07 -10.57 -3.62
C ASP A 166 12.76 -11.39 -3.68
N MET A 167 12.87 -12.71 -3.50
CA MET A 167 11.73 -13.64 -3.47
C MET A 167 10.82 -13.52 -2.23
N SER A 168 11.09 -12.60 -1.29
CA SER A 168 10.17 -12.18 -0.23
C SER A 168 9.59 -10.79 -0.50
N GLY A 169 9.86 -10.19 -1.67
CA GLY A 169 9.46 -8.82 -1.98
C GLY A 169 10.22 -7.77 -1.17
N ARG A 170 11.40 -8.10 -0.64
CA ARG A 170 12.27 -7.17 0.09
C ARG A 170 13.17 -6.43 -0.88
N VAL A 171 13.26 -5.12 -0.74
CA VAL A 171 14.01 -4.27 -1.67
C VAL A 171 15.51 -4.39 -1.42
N PHE A 172 16.29 -4.48 -2.50
CA PHE A 172 17.75 -4.42 -2.42
C PHE A 172 18.24 -3.00 -2.09
N LYS A 173 19.43 -2.89 -1.49
CA LYS A 173 20.08 -1.60 -1.19
C LYS A 173 20.34 -0.80 -2.47
N ASN A 174 20.42 0.52 -2.30
CA ASN A 174 20.76 1.47 -3.37
C ASN A 174 19.78 1.43 -4.55
N LYS A 175 18.51 1.12 -4.28
CA LYS A 175 17.41 1.19 -5.25
C LYS A 175 16.52 2.41 -4.94
N PRO A 176 15.87 3.03 -5.94
CA PRO A 176 14.97 4.16 -5.71
C PRO A 176 13.75 3.83 -4.84
N ALA A 177 13.27 2.58 -4.88
CA ALA A 177 12.22 2.11 -3.99
C ALA A 177 12.68 2.18 -2.51
N PRO A 178 11.99 2.92 -1.64
CA PRO A 178 12.43 3.16 -0.27
C PRO A 178 12.12 2.01 0.70
N LYS A 179 11.20 1.09 0.33
CA LYS A 179 10.60 0.08 1.22
C LYS A 179 10.31 -1.24 0.50
N ASN A 180 10.13 -2.30 1.28
CA ASN A 180 9.69 -3.62 0.79
C ASN A 180 8.25 -3.55 0.26
N LEU A 181 7.87 -4.45 -0.66
CA LEU A 181 6.48 -4.57 -1.15
C LEU A 181 5.53 -4.86 0.01
N ASP A 182 4.38 -4.18 0.11
CA ASP A 182 3.44 -4.35 1.22
C ASP A 182 2.86 -5.78 1.26
N VAL A 183 2.63 -6.31 2.47
CA VAL A 183 1.90 -7.57 2.68
C VAL A 183 0.49 -7.20 3.11
N PRO A 184 -0.56 -7.54 2.34
CA PRO A 184 -1.94 -7.27 2.75
C PRO A 184 -2.31 -8.20 3.92
N ARG A 185 -3.38 -7.87 4.66
CA ARG A 185 -3.98 -8.86 5.56
C ARG A 185 -4.60 -9.99 4.73
N TYR A 186 -4.41 -11.22 5.17
CA TYR A 186 -4.97 -12.39 4.53
C TYR A 186 -5.06 -13.55 5.51
N MET A 187 -5.96 -14.50 5.23
CA MET A 187 -6.13 -15.73 5.98
C MET A 187 -6.47 -16.90 5.05
N TYR A 188 -6.22 -18.12 5.52
CA TYR A 188 -6.65 -19.34 4.84
C TYR A 188 -8.06 -19.69 5.31
N LEU A 189 -8.97 -19.94 4.37
CA LEU A 189 -10.26 -20.59 4.64
C LEU A 189 -10.13 -22.11 4.61
N SER A 190 -9.20 -22.61 3.81
CA SER A 190 -8.78 -24.01 3.72
C SER A 190 -7.38 -24.08 3.11
N ASP A 191 -6.80 -25.26 2.99
CA ASP A 191 -5.47 -25.48 2.38
C ASP A 191 -5.38 -24.96 0.93
N THR A 192 -6.52 -24.78 0.27
CA THR A 192 -6.60 -24.34 -1.13
C THR A 192 -7.29 -23.00 -1.33
N HIS A 193 -7.79 -22.35 -0.28
CA HIS A 193 -8.53 -21.09 -0.41
C HIS A 193 -8.00 -20.01 0.53
N LEU A 194 -7.69 -18.85 -0.05
CA LEU A 194 -7.28 -17.65 0.66
C LEU A 194 -8.37 -16.60 0.62
N VAL A 195 -8.43 -15.77 1.66
CA VAL A 195 -9.12 -14.48 1.64
C VAL A 195 -8.08 -13.39 1.83
N ILE A 196 -8.06 -12.43 0.90
CA ILE A 196 -7.23 -11.23 0.96
C ILE A 196 -8.09 -10.05 1.43
N GLY A 197 -7.53 -9.20 2.28
CA GLY A 197 -8.24 -8.08 2.90
C GLY A 197 -8.97 -8.43 4.19
N LYS A 198 -8.72 -9.61 4.76
CA LYS A 198 -9.28 -10.08 6.03
C LYS A 198 -8.30 -11.01 6.74
N ASP A 199 -8.28 -10.94 8.06
CA ASP A 199 -7.60 -11.91 8.92
C ASP A 199 -8.45 -12.22 10.16
N GLU A 200 -7.88 -12.91 11.15
CA GLU A 200 -8.55 -13.29 12.40
C GLU A 200 -9.01 -12.07 13.23
N LYS A 201 -8.50 -10.87 12.96
CA LYS A 201 -8.89 -9.61 13.61
C LYS A 201 -9.98 -8.86 12.85
N GLY A 202 -10.42 -9.36 11.70
CA GLY A 202 -11.48 -8.79 10.88
C GLY A 202 -10.99 -8.27 9.53
N GLU A 203 -11.82 -7.43 8.90
CA GLU A 203 -11.50 -6.80 7.62
C GLU A 203 -10.40 -5.73 7.79
N ALA A 204 -9.61 -5.56 6.72
CA ALA A 204 -8.44 -4.68 6.68
C ALA A 204 -8.76 -3.21 6.42
#